data_AF-A0A968XSC1-F1
#
_entry.id   AF-A0A968XSC1-F1
#
_cell.length_a   1.000
_cell.length_b   1.000
_cell.length_c   1.000
_cell.angle_alpha   90.00
_cell.angle_beta   90.00
_cell.angle_gamma   90.00
#
_symmetry.space_group_name_H-M   'P 1'
#
loop_
_entity.id
_entity.type
_entity.pdbx_description
1 polymer ?
#
loop_
_entity_poly.entity_id
_entity_poly.type
_entity_poly.pdbx_seq_one_letter_code
_entity_poly.pdbx_strand_id
1 'polypeptide(L)'
;MDAEKQRVLGFFIEGAREHLDTIERGLLNLQAALADPEQVNELFRAAHSVKGDAAMLNLTSIHKVAHRLEDCFKLLQDKPIRVDQQVESLFLRGFDSLHELLEKLQGPSGLAEADAQLTVQEVEPVFTQLQDYLLQLSGGGGTIPPRFAAQVNATLKQMLQLFRQPDGDEGRKKLQAYCGQLAKLDPGVEAWPLLLQMTQKAMGDRKITYRELAPVVIKEIKEASNLIVANQGHVLVPSAALRRLAGPVAPVEVIQPPQAAPSDKLVLPEDPKAIAKLLIETLDRKKLVQLAQFLVRYLKGS
;
A
#
# COMPACT_ATOMS: atom_id res chain seq x y z
N MET A 1 -30.04 -26.72 25.76
CA MET A 1 -28.92 -25.78 26.00
C MET A 1 -29.18 -25.09 27.32
N ASP A 2 -28.17 -24.99 28.19
CA ASP A 2 -28.30 -24.33 29.50
C ASP A 2 -28.69 -22.86 29.31
N ALA A 3 -29.60 -22.34 30.15
CA ALA A 3 -30.12 -20.98 30.04
C ALA A 3 -29.02 -19.89 30.06
N GLU A 4 -27.90 -20.18 30.71
CA GLU A 4 -26.71 -19.33 30.72
C GLU A 4 -26.01 -19.29 29.35
N LYS A 5 -25.84 -20.44 28.70
CA LYS A 5 -25.28 -20.53 27.34
C LYS A 5 -26.13 -19.75 26.34
N GLN A 6 -27.46 -19.81 26.48
CA GLN A 6 -28.38 -19.05 25.64
C GLN A 6 -28.22 -17.53 25.82
N ARG A 7 -27.99 -17.05 27.06
CA ARG A 7 -27.76 -15.63 27.34
C ARG A 7 -26.43 -15.14 26.75
N VAL A 8 -25.35 -15.90 26.96
CA VAL A 8 -24.03 -15.57 26.41
C VAL A 8 -24.08 -15.50 24.89
N LEU A 9 -24.76 -16.46 24.25
CA LEU A 9 -24.97 -16.43 22.80
C LEU A 9 -25.77 -15.20 22.35
N GLY A 10 -26.80 -14.81 23.10
CA GLY A 10 -27.58 -13.60 22.85
C GLY A 10 -26.72 -12.34 22.84
N PHE A 11 -25.87 -12.15 23.85
CA PHE A 11 -24.94 -11.01 23.92
C PHE A 11 -23.95 -11.00 22.76
N PHE A 12 -23.44 -12.16 22.36
CA PHE A 12 -22.59 -12.26 21.19
C PHE A 12 -23.32 -11.84 19.91
N ILE A 13 -24.55 -12.31 19.68
CA ILE A 13 -25.30 -11.97 18.48
C ILE A 13 -25.57 -10.46 18.41
N GLU A 14 -25.92 -9.86 19.54
CA GLU A 14 -26.14 -8.41 19.65
C GLU A 14 -24.86 -7.62 19.33
N GLY A 15 -23.73 -7.94 19.97
CA GLY A 15 -22.45 -7.27 19.71
C GLY A 15 -21.93 -7.50 18.29
N ALA A 16 -22.10 -8.72 17.76
CA ALA A 16 -21.72 -9.02 16.38
C ALA A 16 -22.53 -8.18 15.38
N ARG A 17 -23.83 -7.94 15.62
CA ARG A 17 -24.64 -7.07 14.76
C ARG A 17 -24.13 -5.63 14.72
N GLU A 18 -23.75 -5.06 15.85
CA GLU A 18 -23.18 -3.71 15.88
C GLU A 18 -21.89 -3.61 15.05
N HIS A 19 -21.07 -4.67 15.09
CA HIS A 19 -19.88 -4.77 14.25
C HIS A 19 -20.22 -4.96 12.77
N LEU A 20 -21.23 -5.77 12.43
CA LEU A 20 -21.69 -5.92 11.05
C LEU A 20 -22.24 -4.60 10.51
N ASP A 21 -23.03 -3.85 11.27
CA ASP A 21 -23.53 -2.53 10.85
C ASP A 21 -22.38 -1.56 10.55
N THR A 22 -21.31 -1.63 11.35
CA THR A 22 -20.10 -0.82 11.15
C THR A 22 -19.40 -1.23 9.85
N ILE A 23 -19.27 -2.53 9.61
CA ILE A 23 -18.68 -3.07 8.39
C ILE A 23 -19.51 -2.67 7.17
N GLU A 24 -20.83 -2.87 7.19
CA GLU A 24 -21.74 -2.56 6.09
C GLU A 24 -21.65 -1.09 5.69
N ARG A 25 -21.76 -0.17 6.66
CA ARG A 25 -21.67 1.27 6.39
C ARG A 25 -20.35 1.67 5.75
N GLY A 26 -19.25 1.09 6.21
CA GLY A 26 -17.94 1.36 5.62
C GLY A 26 -17.77 0.74 4.25
N LEU A 27 -18.34 -0.45 3.98
CA LEU A 27 -18.30 -1.08 2.67
C LEU A 27 -19.14 -0.32 1.63
N LEU A 28 -20.35 0.12 1.99
CA LEU A 28 -21.22 0.92 1.10
C LEU A 28 -20.59 2.27 0.70
N ASN A 29 -19.61 2.75 1.45
CA ASN A 29 -18.86 3.98 1.16
C ASN A 29 -17.35 3.73 1.17
N LEU A 30 -16.90 2.56 0.70
CA LEU A 30 -15.51 2.09 0.88
C LEU A 30 -14.47 3.10 0.39
N GLN A 31 -14.69 3.73 -0.76
CA GLN A 31 -13.78 4.73 -1.31
C GLN A 31 -13.59 5.94 -0.40
N ALA A 32 -14.66 6.37 0.31
CA ALA A 32 -14.61 7.47 1.26
C ALA A 32 -14.03 7.02 2.61
N ALA A 33 -14.38 5.81 3.07
CA ALA A 33 -13.81 5.23 4.28
C ALA A 33 -12.28 5.09 4.16
N LEU A 34 -11.76 4.69 3.00
CA LEU A 34 -10.32 4.58 2.76
C LEU A 34 -9.57 5.92 2.69
N ALA A 35 -10.29 7.04 2.58
CA ALA A 35 -9.66 8.37 2.65
C ALA A 35 -9.35 8.79 4.11
N ASP A 36 -9.93 8.11 5.10
CA ASP A 36 -9.73 8.36 6.52
C ASP A 36 -9.14 7.12 7.21
N PRO A 37 -7.87 7.16 7.65
CA PRO A 37 -7.23 6.04 8.35
C PRO A 37 -8.01 5.52 9.57
N GLU A 38 -8.77 6.38 10.27
CA GLU A 38 -9.58 5.94 11.41
C GLU A 38 -10.75 5.07 10.98
N GLN A 39 -11.42 5.39 9.86
CA GLN A 39 -12.52 4.58 9.32
C GLN A 39 -12.03 3.17 8.89
N VAL A 40 -10.86 3.08 8.27
CA VAL A 40 -10.25 1.79 7.92
C VAL A 40 -9.89 0.98 9.18
N ASN A 41 -9.38 1.66 10.22
CA ASN A 41 -9.10 1.04 11.51
C ASN A 41 -10.38 0.53 12.19
N GLU A 42 -11.50 1.25 12.08
CA GLU A 42 -12.79 0.84 12.61
C GLU A 42 -13.30 -0.44 11.94
N LEU A 43 -13.18 -0.56 10.61
CA LEU A 43 -13.53 -1.79 9.87
C LEU A 43 -12.69 -2.99 10.31
N PHE A 44 -11.37 -2.79 10.42
CA PHE A 44 -10.46 -3.81 10.92
C PHE A 44 -10.84 -4.25 12.34
N ARG A 45 -11.10 -3.29 13.26
CA ARG A 45 -11.47 -3.60 14.65
C ARG A 45 -12.81 -4.32 14.74
N ALA A 46 -13.81 -3.92 13.96
CA ALA A 46 -15.11 -4.57 13.95
C ALA A 46 -14.98 -6.05 13.54
N ALA A 47 -14.25 -6.34 12.45
CA ALA A 47 -13.98 -7.72 12.04
C ALA A 47 -13.17 -8.51 13.09
N HIS A 48 -12.16 -7.86 13.69
CA HIS A 48 -11.33 -8.46 14.75
C HIS A 48 -12.12 -8.84 15.99
N SER A 49 -13.06 -7.99 16.43
CA SER A 49 -13.94 -8.28 17.57
C SER A 49 -14.84 -9.47 17.28
N VAL A 50 -15.52 -9.50 16.13
CA VAL A 50 -16.39 -10.63 15.74
C VAL A 50 -15.58 -11.93 15.69
N LYS A 51 -14.36 -11.90 15.13
CA LYS A 51 -13.45 -13.05 15.13
C LYS A 51 -13.15 -13.52 16.56
N GLY A 52 -12.75 -12.60 17.44
CA GLY A 52 -12.37 -12.90 18.82
C GLY A 52 -13.51 -13.53 19.60
N ASP A 53 -14.69 -12.93 19.55
CA ASP A 53 -15.86 -13.39 20.29
C ASP A 53 -16.39 -14.73 19.74
N ALA A 54 -16.39 -14.91 18.42
CA ALA A 54 -16.75 -16.19 17.80
C ALA A 54 -15.80 -17.32 18.22
N ALA A 55 -14.50 -17.03 18.36
CA ALA A 55 -13.53 -18.01 18.84
C ALA A 55 -13.80 -18.44 20.28
N MET A 56 -14.15 -17.49 21.17
CA MET A 56 -14.48 -17.79 22.57
C MET A 56 -15.70 -18.71 22.71
N LEU A 57 -16.65 -18.60 21.78
CA LEU A 57 -17.87 -19.40 21.76
C LEU A 57 -17.78 -20.67 20.90
N ASN A 58 -16.60 -20.96 20.34
CA ASN A 58 -16.37 -22.07 19.40
C ASN A 58 -17.28 -22.03 18.15
N LEU A 59 -17.63 -20.83 17.68
CA LEU A 59 -18.39 -20.62 16.45
C LEU A 59 -17.43 -20.58 15.26
N THR A 60 -16.93 -21.76 14.89
CA THR A 60 -15.82 -21.95 13.95
C THR A 60 -16.05 -21.29 12.59
N SER A 61 -17.24 -21.43 12.01
CA SER A 61 -17.58 -20.86 10.69
C SER A 61 -17.62 -19.33 10.71
N ILE A 62 -18.22 -18.72 11.74
CA ILE A 62 -18.24 -17.26 11.90
C ILE A 62 -16.82 -16.73 12.12
N HIS A 63 -16.05 -17.39 13.00
CA HIS A 63 -14.64 -17.06 13.22
C HIS A 63 -13.84 -17.06 11.91
N LYS A 64 -14.01 -18.08 11.06
CA LYS A 64 -13.29 -18.18 9.78
C LYS A 64 -13.62 -17.01 8.86
N VAL A 65 -14.90 -16.72 8.64
CA VAL A 65 -15.31 -15.63 7.73
C VAL A 65 -14.86 -14.27 8.28
N ALA A 66 -15.04 -14.02 9.57
CA ALA A 66 -14.58 -12.79 10.22
C ALA A 66 -13.06 -12.60 10.11
N HIS A 67 -12.29 -13.69 10.26
CA HIS A 67 -10.84 -13.66 10.09
C HIS A 67 -10.43 -13.31 8.65
N ARG A 68 -11.09 -13.88 7.64
CA ARG A 68 -10.81 -13.55 6.23
C ARG A 68 -11.13 -12.07 5.92
N LEU A 69 -12.21 -11.52 6.48
CA LEU A 69 -12.53 -10.09 6.40
C LEU A 69 -11.45 -9.24 7.07
N GLU A 70 -11.04 -9.59 8.29
CA GLU A 70 -9.97 -8.90 9.03
C GLU A 70 -8.66 -8.86 8.22
N ASP A 71 -8.25 -9.98 7.63
CA ASP A 71 -7.05 -10.05 6.79
C ASP A 71 -7.13 -9.11 5.59
N CYS A 72 -8.30 -9.04 4.94
CA CYS A 72 -8.50 -8.14 3.80
C CYS A 72 -8.52 -6.66 4.23
N PHE A 73 -9.15 -6.32 5.36
CA PHE A 73 -9.10 -4.96 5.91
C PHE A 73 -7.69 -4.57 6.35
N LYS A 74 -6.91 -5.52 6.88
CA LYS A 74 -5.51 -5.29 7.22
C LYS A 74 -4.67 -4.93 5.99
N LEU A 75 -4.91 -5.54 4.83
CA LEU A 75 -4.24 -5.15 3.58
C LEU A 75 -4.55 -3.70 3.20
N LEU A 76 -5.79 -3.25 3.41
CA LEU A 76 -6.20 -1.85 3.18
C LEU A 76 -5.59 -0.88 4.21
N GLN A 77 -5.34 -1.33 5.44
CA GLN A 77 -4.66 -0.56 6.49
C GLN A 77 -3.15 -0.42 6.21
N ASP A 78 -2.51 -1.51 5.79
CA ASP A 78 -1.07 -1.58 5.62
C ASP A 78 -0.58 -0.83 4.36
N LYS A 79 -1.43 -0.69 3.34
CA LYS A 79 -1.07 -0.10 2.05
C LYS A 79 -2.17 0.80 1.50
N PRO A 80 -1.83 2.00 0.99
CA PRO A 80 -2.79 2.83 0.29
C PRO A 80 -3.19 2.16 -1.04
N ILE A 81 -4.40 1.58 -1.06
CA ILE A 81 -4.99 0.92 -2.22
C ILE A 81 -6.14 1.78 -2.73
N ARG A 82 -6.10 2.12 -4.02
CA ARG A 82 -7.26 2.72 -4.68
C ARG A 82 -8.23 1.60 -5.05
N VAL A 83 -9.32 1.51 -4.31
CA VAL A 83 -10.36 0.51 -4.55
C VAL A 83 -11.22 0.89 -5.75
N ASP A 84 -11.81 -0.12 -6.36
CA ASP A 84 -12.81 0.02 -7.40
C ASP A 84 -14.07 -0.80 -7.02
N GLN A 85 -15.04 -0.81 -7.94
CA GLN A 85 -16.29 -1.53 -7.74
C GLN A 85 -16.10 -3.05 -7.58
N GLN A 86 -15.03 -3.62 -8.13
CA GLN A 86 -14.74 -5.05 -7.98
C GLN A 86 -14.30 -5.37 -6.54
N VAL A 87 -13.45 -4.54 -5.94
CA VAL A 87 -13.10 -4.68 -4.52
C VAL A 87 -14.34 -4.59 -3.64
N GLU A 88 -15.17 -3.57 -3.84
CA GLU A 88 -16.40 -3.37 -3.07
C GLU A 88 -17.35 -4.56 -3.17
N SER A 89 -17.60 -5.05 -4.40
CA SER A 89 -18.47 -6.21 -4.63
C SER A 89 -17.94 -7.49 -3.96
N LEU A 90 -16.62 -7.72 -3.96
CA LEU A 90 -16.02 -8.89 -3.33
C LEU A 90 -16.09 -8.81 -1.79
N PHE A 91 -15.88 -7.63 -1.22
CA PHE A 91 -16.07 -7.42 0.22
C PHE A 91 -17.53 -7.63 0.63
N LEU A 92 -18.48 -7.07 -0.11
CA LEU A 92 -19.91 -7.22 0.18
C LEU A 92 -20.33 -8.69 0.17
N ARG A 93 -19.84 -9.50 -0.78
CA ARG A 93 -20.09 -10.94 -0.78
C ARG A 93 -19.52 -11.65 0.45
N GLY A 94 -18.33 -11.24 0.92
CA GLY A 94 -17.75 -11.76 2.17
C GLY A 94 -18.55 -11.36 3.40
N PHE A 95 -19.04 -10.11 3.42
CA PHE A 95 -19.92 -9.58 4.45
C PHE A 95 -21.28 -10.31 4.48
N ASP A 96 -21.91 -10.53 3.32
CA ASP A 96 -23.19 -11.22 3.19
C ASP A 96 -23.12 -12.63 3.79
N SER A 97 -22.02 -13.36 3.54
CA SER A 97 -21.81 -14.68 4.15
C SER A 97 -21.64 -14.62 5.67
N LEU A 98 -20.97 -13.60 6.21
CA LEU A 98 -20.86 -13.41 7.66
C LEU A 98 -22.25 -13.11 8.27
N HIS A 99 -23.01 -12.24 7.61
CA HIS A 99 -24.37 -11.87 8.00
C HIS A 99 -25.31 -13.09 7.97
N GLU A 100 -25.26 -13.89 6.91
CA GLU A 100 -26.03 -15.12 6.77
C GLU A 100 -25.76 -16.11 7.90
N LEU A 101 -24.49 -16.33 8.26
CA LEU A 101 -24.12 -17.20 9.37
C LEU A 101 -24.69 -16.70 10.72
N LEU A 102 -24.70 -15.38 10.92
CA LEU A 102 -25.23 -14.76 12.14
C LEU A 102 -26.76 -14.87 12.21
N GLU A 103 -27.46 -14.67 11.09
CA GLU A 103 -28.91 -14.84 11.01
C GLU A 103 -29.33 -16.30 11.24
N LYS A 104 -28.60 -17.26 10.65
CA LYS A 104 -28.81 -18.69 10.92
C LYS A 104 -28.59 -19.03 12.39
N LEU A 105 -27.57 -18.45 13.02
CA LEU A 105 -27.28 -18.64 14.45
C LEU A 105 -28.40 -18.11 15.35
N GLN A 106 -29.02 -16.98 15.00
CA GLN A 106 -30.15 -16.43 15.75
C GLN A 106 -31.46 -17.20 15.51
N GLY A 107 -31.59 -17.83 14.35
CA GLY A 107 -32.78 -18.57 13.96
C GLY A 107 -33.15 -19.70 14.93
N PRO A 108 -34.42 -20.15 14.92
CA PRO A 108 -34.92 -21.17 15.86
C PRO A 108 -34.21 -22.52 15.75
N SER A 109 -33.65 -22.82 14.57
CA SER A 109 -32.86 -24.03 14.31
C SER A 109 -31.42 -23.93 14.79
N GLY A 110 -30.94 -22.72 15.13
CA GLY A 110 -29.54 -22.42 15.36
C GLY A 110 -28.66 -22.65 14.12
N LEU A 111 -27.35 -22.51 14.31
CA LEU A 111 -26.37 -22.71 13.25
C LEU A 111 -26.02 -24.20 13.11
N ALA A 112 -26.62 -24.88 12.14
CA ALA A 112 -26.26 -26.25 11.81
C ALA A 112 -24.86 -26.30 11.16
N GLU A 113 -24.00 -27.21 11.64
CA GLU A 113 -22.60 -27.29 11.19
C GLU A 113 -22.48 -27.53 9.68
N ALA A 114 -23.34 -28.37 9.10
CA ALA A 114 -23.33 -28.66 7.66
C ALA A 114 -23.62 -27.40 6.83
N ASP A 115 -24.66 -26.64 7.20
CA ASP A 115 -25.05 -25.42 6.50
C ASP A 115 -23.99 -24.33 6.66
N ALA A 116 -23.41 -24.22 7.86
CA ALA A 116 -22.34 -23.26 8.13
C ALA A 116 -21.08 -23.56 7.32
N GLN A 117 -20.73 -24.85 7.22
CA GLN A 117 -19.58 -25.30 6.45
C GLN A 117 -19.79 -25.08 4.95
N LEU A 118 -21.01 -25.27 4.43
CA LEU A 118 -21.36 -24.94 3.05
C LEU A 118 -21.17 -23.45 2.75
N THR A 119 -21.72 -22.55 3.59
CA THR A 119 -21.52 -21.11 3.44
C THR A 119 -20.03 -20.74 3.43
N VAL A 120 -19.22 -21.34 4.31
CA VAL A 120 -17.75 -21.12 4.32
C VAL A 120 -17.09 -21.61 3.02
N GLN A 121 -17.47 -22.79 2.51
CA GLN A 121 -16.92 -23.33 1.26
C GLN A 121 -17.24 -22.47 0.04
N GLU A 122 -18.44 -21.89 0.01
CA GLU A 122 -18.89 -21.02 -1.08
C GLU A 122 -18.18 -19.66 -1.09
N VAL A 123 -17.89 -19.10 0.08
CA VAL A 123 -17.26 -17.77 0.20
C VAL A 123 -15.73 -17.79 0.16
N GLU A 124 -15.08 -18.90 0.52
CA GLU A 124 -13.60 -19.01 0.48
C GLU A 124 -12.96 -18.60 -0.87
N PRO A 125 -13.47 -19.03 -2.05
CA PRO A 125 -12.90 -18.58 -3.32
C PRO A 125 -13.07 -17.06 -3.54
N VAL A 126 -14.11 -16.44 -2.96
CA VAL A 126 -14.34 -14.99 -3.01
C VAL A 126 -13.25 -14.27 -2.23
N PHE A 127 -12.91 -14.74 -1.03
CA PHE A 127 -11.82 -14.16 -0.24
C PHE A 127 -10.47 -14.36 -0.90
N THR A 128 -10.24 -15.51 -1.54
CA THR A 128 -9.02 -15.75 -2.32
C THR A 128 -8.91 -14.72 -3.45
N GLN A 129 -9.98 -14.55 -4.23
CA GLN A 129 -10.04 -13.56 -5.31
C GLN A 129 -9.84 -12.12 -4.78
N LEU A 130 -10.48 -11.77 -3.67
CA LEU A 130 -10.34 -10.46 -3.04
C LEU A 130 -8.90 -10.19 -2.61
N GLN A 131 -8.29 -11.13 -1.89
CA GLN A 131 -6.91 -10.99 -1.41
C GLN A 131 -5.93 -10.86 -2.58
N ASP A 132 -6.05 -11.71 -3.61
CA ASP A 132 -5.21 -11.63 -4.81
C ASP A 132 -5.37 -10.28 -5.52
N TYR A 133 -6.60 -9.80 -5.63
CA TYR A 133 -6.89 -8.53 -6.29
C TYR A 133 -6.36 -7.33 -5.50
N LEU A 134 -6.55 -7.32 -4.18
CA LEU A 134 -5.96 -6.31 -3.29
C LEU A 134 -4.43 -6.31 -3.37
N LEU A 135 -3.81 -7.49 -3.39
CA LEU A 135 -2.36 -7.60 -3.53
C LEU A 135 -1.86 -7.07 -4.88
N GLN A 136 -2.58 -7.36 -5.97
CA GLN A 136 -2.31 -6.81 -7.30
C GLN A 136 -2.40 -5.28 -7.32
N LEU A 137 -3.47 -4.71 -6.74
CA LEU A 137 -3.63 -3.25 -6.62
C LEU A 137 -2.54 -2.63 -5.74
N SER A 138 -2.09 -3.36 -4.71
CA SER A 138 -1.04 -2.91 -3.80
C SER A 138 0.38 -2.98 -4.37
N GLY A 139 0.57 -3.71 -5.48
CA GLY A 139 1.85 -3.91 -6.16
C GLY A 139 2.17 -2.87 -7.25
N GLY A 140 1.25 -1.94 -7.51
CA GLY A 140 1.38 -0.92 -8.55
C GLY A 140 0.50 0.28 -8.23
N GLY A 141 0.96 1.11 -7.29
CA GLY A 141 0.22 2.25 -6.74
C GLY A 141 0.04 3.43 -7.68
N GLY A 142 -0.64 3.22 -8.81
CA GLY A 142 -1.21 4.25 -9.68
C GLY A 142 -2.09 3.68 -10.78
N THR A 143 -3.30 4.22 -10.92
CA THR A 143 -4.10 3.98 -12.13
C THR A 143 -3.39 4.68 -13.29
N ILE A 144 -2.80 3.92 -14.20
CA ILE A 144 -2.15 4.44 -15.41
C ILE A 144 -3.12 5.41 -16.11
N PRO A 145 -2.76 6.69 -16.32
CA PRO A 145 -3.68 7.65 -16.89
C PRO A 145 -4.24 7.20 -18.25
N PRO A 146 -5.50 7.55 -18.55
CA PRO A 146 -6.06 7.26 -19.87
C PRO A 146 -5.18 7.88 -20.96
N ARG A 147 -4.87 7.09 -21.99
CA ARG A 147 -3.95 7.47 -23.08
C ARG A 147 -2.47 7.66 -22.67
N PHE A 148 -2.03 7.21 -21.50
CA PHE A 148 -0.62 7.29 -21.06
C PHE A 148 0.36 6.85 -22.16
N ALA A 149 0.20 5.63 -22.67
CA ALA A 149 1.06 5.08 -23.72
C ALA A 149 1.03 5.93 -25.00
N ALA A 150 -0.14 6.46 -25.37
CA ALA A 150 -0.30 7.30 -26.55
C ALA A 150 0.41 8.65 -26.38
N GLN A 151 0.31 9.26 -25.19
CA GLN A 151 1.00 10.50 -24.85
C GLN A 151 2.52 10.32 -24.80
N VAL A 152 3.01 9.24 -24.16
CA VAL A 152 4.43 8.89 -24.17
C VAL A 152 4.93 8.72 -25.61
N ASN A 153 4.24 7.94 -26.43
CA ASN A 153 4.61 7.74 -27.84
C ASN A 153 4.59 9.05 -28.65
N ALA A 154 3.65 9.95 -28.39
CA ALA A 154 3.58 11.25 -29.04
C ALA A 154 4.79 12.12 -28.65
N THR A 155 5.14 12.19 -27.37
CA THR A 155 6.31 12.92 -26.88
C THR A 155 7.60 12.34 -27.41
N LEU A 156 7.76 11.01 -27.45
CA LEU A 156 8.94 10.36 -28.04
C LEU A 156 9.15 10.72 -29.51
N LYS A 157 8.06 10.86 -30.29
CA LYS A 157 8.14 11.35 -31.68
C LYS A 157 8.68 12.78 -31.75
N GLN A 158 8.25 13.65 -30.84
CA GLN A 158 8.77 15.03 -30.75
C GLN A 158 10.25 15.07 -30.35
N MET A 159 10.65 14.26 -29.37
CA MET A 159 12.05 14.14 -28.95
C MET A 159 12.94 13.64 -30.11
N LEU A 160 12.49 12.64 -30.87
CA LEU A 160 13.19 12.15 -32.06
C LEU A 160 13.38 13.23 -33.13
N GLN A 161 12.40 14.12 -33.32
CA GLN A 161 12.54 15.26 -34.25
C GLN A 161 13.62 16.24 -33.78
N LEU A 162 13.71 16.52 -32.48
CA LEU A 162 14.77 17.37 -31.93
C LEU A 162 16.15 16.74 -32.03
N PHE A 163 16.28 15.43 -31.77
CA PHE A 163 17.57 14.74 -31.90
C PHE A 163 18.14 14.72 -33.33
N ARG A 164 17.32 14.97 -34.36
CA ARG A 164 17.76 15.11 -35.76
C ARG A 164 18.33 16.50 -36.08
N GLN A 165 18.12 17.48 -35.21
CA GLN A 165 18.63 18.84 -35.37
C GLN A 165 20.05 18.95 -34.82
N PRO A 166 20.81 20.01 -35.17
CA PRO A 166 22.08 20.30 -34.54
C PRO A 166 21.95 20.42 -33.02
N ASP A 167 22.95 19.89 -32.31
CA ASP A 167 23.01 19.97 -30.86
C ASP A 167 23.13 21.44 -30.42
N GLY A 168 22.28 21.86 -29.48
CA GLY A 168 22.21 23.24 -29.04
C GLY A 168 21.41 23.40 -27.75
N ASP A 169 21.72 24.48 -27.02
CA ASP A 169 21.13 24.75 -25.70
C ASP A 169 19.60 24.84 -25.73
N GLU A 170 19.02 25.40 -26.80
CA GLU A 170 17.57 25.52 -26.94
C GLU A 170 16.90 24.16 -27.13
N GLY A 171 17.49 23.28 -27.94
CA GLY A 171 17.00 21.92 -28.14
C GLY A 171 17.09 21.09 -26.86
N ARG A 172 18.18 21.24 -26.09
CA ARG A 172 18.35 20.57 -24.79
C ARG A 172 17.31 21.01 -23.76
N LYS A 173 17.04 22.31 -23.66
CA LYS A 173 15.97 22.85 -22.81
C LYS A 173 14.60 22.27 -23.19
N LYS A 174 14.30 22.18 -24.50
CA LYS A 174 13.06 21.56 -25.00
C LYS A 174 12.97 20.07 -24.65
N LEU A 175 14.06 19.32 -24.83
CA LEU A 175 14.13 17.91 -24.43
C LEU A 175 13.91 17.70 -22.93
N GLN A 176 14.52 18.54 -22.08
CA GLN A 176 14.29 18.51 -20.64
C GLN A 176 12.83 18.84 -20.28
N ALA A 177 12.21 19.79 -20.97
CA ALA A 177 10.80 20.14 -20.80
C ALA A 177 9.87 18.97 -21.17
N TYR A 178 10.17 18.21 -22.22
CA TYR A 178 9.41 17.00 -22.56
C TYR A 178 9.45 15.94 -21.46
N CYS A 179 10.62 15.68 -20.85
CA CYS A 179 10.68 14.80 -19.68
C CYS A 179 9.88 15.34 -18.49
N GLY A 180 9.86 16.66 -18.30
CA GLY A 180 9.03 17.29 -17.26
C GLY A 180 7.53 17.13 -17.53
N GLN A 181 7.10 17.14 -18.80
CA GLN A 181 5.72 16.85 -19.18
C GLN A 181 5.38 15.37 -18.92
N LEU A 182 6.28 14.45 -19.27
CA LEU A 182 6.10 13.02 -19.01
C LEU A 182 6.04 12.69 -17.52
N ALA A 183 6.80 13.42 -16.68
CA ALA A 183 6.81 13.21 -15.24
C ALA A 183 5.46 13.57 -14.59
N LYS A 184 4.67 14.44 -15.21
CA LYS A 184 3.31 14.79 -14.76
C LYS A 184 2.28 13.71 -15.08
N LEU A 185 2.58 12.74 -15.94
CA LEU A 185 1.64 11.68 -16.35
C LEU A 185 1.51 10.56 -15.30
N ASP A 186 1.62 10.92 -14.03
CA ASP A 186 1.74 10.05 -12.86
C ASP A 186 1.02 8.69 -13.02
N PRO A 187 1.76 7.63 -13.43
CA PRO A 187 1.21 6.30 -13.53
C PRO A 187 1.26 5.57 -12.17
N GLY A 188 1.61 6.30 -11.10
CA GLY A 188 1.86 5.80 -9.75
C GLY A 188 2.83 4.61 -9.69
N VAL A 189 3.91 4.77 -10.45
CA VAL A 189 5.09 3.93 -10.35
C VAL A 189 6.21 4.82 -9.84
N GLU A 190 6.69 4.59 -8.61
CA GLU A 190 7.72 5.43 -7.97
C GLU A 190 9.01 5.55 -8.80
N ALA A 191 9.34 4.50 -9.56
CA ALA A 191 10.51 4.49 -10.45
C ALA A 191 10.36 5.38 -11.69
N TRP A 192 9.14 5.73 -12.11
CA TRP A 192 8.87 6.56 -13.30
C TRP A 192 9.45 7.99 -13.19
N PRO A 193 9.13 8.79 -12.16
CA PRO A 193 9.72 10.12 -12.02
C PRO A 193 11.24 10.09 -11.86
N LEU A 194 11.78 9.07 -11.17
CA LEU A 194 13.22 8.89 -10.99
C LEU A 194 13.94 8.68 -12.34
N LEU A 195 13.41 7.79 -13.19
CA LEU A 195 13.96 7.54 -14.53
C LEU A 195 13.95 8.81 -15.39
N LEU A 196 12.85 9.57 -15.37
CA LEU A 196 12.75 10.82 -16.13
C LEU A 196 13.69 11.90 -15.59
N GLN A 197 13.90 12.00 -14.28
CA GLN A 197 14.86 12.92 -13.68
C GLN A 197 16.30 12.57 -14.09
N MET A 198 16.67 11.29 -14.09
CA MET A 198 17.98 10.85 -14.59
C MET A 198 18.18 11.19 -16.07
N THR A 199 17.13 11.00 -16.86
CA THR A 199 17.11 11.37 -18.28
C THR A 199 17.29 12.88 -18.46
N GLN A 200 16.60 13.71 -17.67
CA GLN A 200 16.77 15.18 -17.68
C GLN A 200 18.19 15.60 -17.34
N LYS A 201 18.80 14.96 -16.35
CA LYS A 201 20.18 15.22 -15.95
C LYS A 201 21.15 14.91 -17.09
N ALA A 202 21.02 13.73 -17.72
CA ALA A 202 21.85 13.33 -18.85
C ALA A 202 21.73 14.32 -20.03
N MET A 203 20.53 14.81 -20.34
CA MET A 203 20.32 15.75 -21.43
C MET A 203 20.87 17.17 -21.14
N GLY A 204 21.02 17.52 -19.86
CA GLY A 204 21.62 18.77 -19.42
C GLY A 204 23.15 18.80 -19.53
N ASP A 205 23.80 17.64 -19.63
CA ASP A 205 25.26 17.57 -19.77
C ASP A 205 25.69 17.84 -21.21
N ARG A 206 26.34 18.99 -21.42
CA ARG A 206 26.87 19.43 -22.72
C ARG A 206 27.97 18.52 -23.27
N LYS A 207 28.58 17.67 -22.44
CA LYS A 207 29.59 16.71 -22.89
C LYS A 207 28.99 15.54 -23.65
N ILE A 208 27.70 15.27 -23.47
CA ILE A 208 27.02 14.12 -24.06
C ILE A 208 26.27 14.57 -25.30
N THR A 209 26.66 14.08 -26.47
CA THR A 209 26.07 14.52 -27.74
C THR A 209 24.65 13.97 -27.94
N TYR A 210 23.85 14.62 -28.78
CA TYR A 210 22.56 14.06 -29.21
C TYR A 210 22.65 12.64 -29.79
N ARG A 211 23.74 12.32 -30.47
CA ARG A 211 23.98 10.99 -31.04
C ARG A 211 24.10 9.91 -29.96
N GLU A 212 24.66 10.26 -28.80
CA GLU A 212 24.81 9.37 -27.66
C GLU A 212 23.53 9.31 -26.81
N LEU A 213 22.82 10.44 -26.66
CA LEU A 213 21.58 10.53 -25.88
C LEU A 213 20.41 9.82 -26.56
N ALA A 214 20.19 10.07 -27.85
CA ALA A 214 18.99 9.63 -28.56
C ALA A 214 18.68 8.13 -28.44
N PRO A 215 19.62 7.19 -28.71
CA PRO A 215 19.30 5.77 -28.64
C PRO A 215 19.01 5.29 -27.21
N VAL A 216 19.64 5.89 -26.20
CA VAL A 216 19.43 5.51 -24.80
C VAL A 216 18.11 6.06 -24.29
N VAL A 217 17.88 7.38 -24.41
CA VAL A 217 16.69 8.06 -23.90
C VAL A 217 15.41 7.50 -24.51
N ILE A 218 15.38 7.32 -25.83
CA ILE A 218 14.17 6.85 -26.53
C ILE A 218 13.86 5.40 -26.16
N LYS A 219 14.87 4.54 -26.11
CA LYS A 219 14.71 3.14 -25.70
C LYS A 219 14.22 3.04 -24.26
N GLU A 220 14.86 3.77 -23.35
CA GLU A 220 14.56 3.72 -21.93
C GLU A 220 13.12 4.12 -21.61
N ILE A 221 12.69 5.30 -22.10
CA ILE A 221 11.33 5.80 -21.87
C ILE A 221 10.29 4.88 -22.51
N LYS A 222 10.60 4.29 -23.67
CA LYS A 222 9.70 3.37 -24.36
C LYS A 222 9.54 2.04 -23.62
N GLU A 223 10.64 1.45 -23.16
CA GLU A 223 10.63 0.22 -22.36
C GLU A 223 9.93 0.45 -21.03
N ALA A 224 10.20 1.58 -20.36
CA ALA A 224 9.53 1.99 -19.14
C ALA A 224 8.02 2.09 -19.34
N SER A 225 7.57 2.77 -20.41
CA SER A 225 6.15 2.86 -20.72
C SER A 225 5.51 1.50 -21.01
N ASN A 226 6.20 0.59 -21.68
CA ASN A 226 5.67 -0.75 -21.96
C ASN A 226 5.54 -1.57 -20.68
N LEU A 227 6.53 -1.51 -19.77
CA LEU A 227 6.47 -2.19 -18.47
C LEU A 227 5.33 -1.65 -17.62
N ILE A 228 5.15 -0.33 -17.57
CA ILE A 228 4.06 0.31 -16.85
C ILE A 228 2.71 -0.16 -17.40
N VAL A 229 2.50 -0.11 -18.72
CA VAL A 229 1.26 -0.56 -19.38
C VAL A 229 0.99 -2.05 -19.16
N ALA A 230 2.05 -2.87 -19.07
CA ALA A 230 1.95 -4.29 -18.75
C ALA A 230 1.73 -4.59 -17.26
N ASN A 231 1.50 -3.56 -16.43
CA ASN A 231 1.39 -3.65 -14.97
C ASN A 231 2.65 -4.24 -14.29
N GLN A 232 3.80 -4.05 -14.93
CA GLN A 232 5.13 -4.47 -14.48
C GLN A 232 5.99 -3.27 -14.05
N GLY A 233 5.37 -2.18 -13.58
CA GLY A 233 6.08 -0.98 -13.14
C GLY A 233 7.06 -1.21 -11.98
N HIS A 234 6.82 -2.23 -11.15
CA HIS A 234 7.67 -2.60 -10.02
C HIS A 234 9.05 -3.14 -10.42
N VAL A 235 9.20 -3.70 -11.64
CA VAL A 235 10.52 -4.12 -12.16
C VAL A 235 11.25 -3.01 -12.90
N LEU A 236 10.68 -1.81 -12.99
CA LEU A 236 11.28 -0.68 -13.68
C LEU A 236 12.57 -0.25 -12.98
N VAL A 237 13.69 -0.42 -13.66
CA VAL A 237 15.01 -0.04 -13.14
C VAL A 237 15.79 0.71 -14.24
N PRO A 238 16.38 1.88 -13.95
CA PRO A 238 17.20 2.60 -14.92
C PRO A 238 18.38 1.74 -15.41
N SER A 239 18.55 1.65 -16.73
CA SER A 239 19.58 0.85 -17.37
C SER A 239 20.99 1.34 -17.04
N ALA A 240 21.98 0.44 -17.14
CA ALA A 240 23.39 0.79 -16.97
C ALA A 240 23.84 1.88 -17.95
N ALA A 241 23.27 1.93 -19.16
CA ALA A 241 23.55 2.96 -20.14
C ALA A 241 23.07 4.34 -19.68
N LEU A 242 21.82 4.44 -19.21
CA LEU A 242 21.30 5.70 -18.67
C LEU A 242 22.05 6.15 -17.41
N ARG A 243 22.37 5.22 -16.51
CA ARG A 243 23.20 5.50 -15.32
C ARG A 243 24.59 6.04 -15.69
N ARG A 244 25.21 5.51 -16.75
CA ARG A 244 26.51 6.01 -17.22
C ARG A 244 26.39 7.42 -17.81
N LEU A 245 25.32 7.70 -18.55
CA LEU A 245 25.09 9.02 -19.16
C LEU A 245 24.68 10.08 -18.14
N ALA A 246 23.84 9.77 -17.16
CA ALA A 246 23.48 10.72 -16.09
C ALA A 246 24.65 10.99 -15.12
N GLY A 247 25.78 10.31 -15.31
CA GLY A 247 26.84 10.14 -14.32
C GLY A 247 26.32 9.39 -13.08
N PRO A 248 27.13 9.29 -12.01
CA PRO A 248 26.53 9.02 -10.72
C PRO A 248 25.40 10.05 -10.55
N VAL A 249 24.15 9.59 -10.45
CA VAL A 249 23.25 10.25 -9.50
C VAL A 249 24.15 10.28 -8.27
N ALA A 250 24.47 11.46 -7.75
CA ALA A 250 24.95 11.50 -6.37
C ALA A 250 24.03 10.50 -5.67
N PRO A 251 24.55 9.49 -4.95
CA PRO A 251 23.66 8.66 -4.16
C PRO A 251 22.65 9.65 -3.59
N VAL A 252 21.32 9.40 -3.68
CA VAL A 252 20.40 9.99 -2.69
C VAL A 252 21.24 10.00 -1.45
N GLU A 253 21.59 11.17 -0.91
CA GLU A 253 22.54 11.23 0.18
C GLU A 253 22.10 10.08 1.07
N VAL A 254 22.89 9.00 1.07
CA VAL A 254 23.09 8.28 2.28
C VAL A 254 23.57 9.44 3.07
N ILE A 255 22.68 9.95 3.91
CA ILE A 255 23.04 10.86 4.95
C ILE A 255 24.22 10.12 5.54
N GLN A 256 25.44 10.50 5.11
CA GLN A 256 26.59 10.31 5.94
C GLN A 256 26.08 10.97 7.20
N PRO A 257 26.00 10.23 8.33
CA PRO A 257 25.66 10.85 9.59
C PRO A 257 26.50 12.13 9.61
N PRO A 258 25.87 13.30 9.80
CA PRO A 258 26.51 14.58 9.58
C PRO A 258 27.88 14.50 10.23
N GLN A 259 28.94 14.88 9.49
CA GLN A 259 30.25 15.07 10.11
C GLN A 259 30.00 15.79 11.41
N ALA A 260 30.33 15.12 12.51
CA ALA A 260 30.00 15.57 13.83
C ALA A 260 30.53 16.99 13.97
N ALA A 261 29.61 17.96 13.92
CA ALA A 261 29.73 19.12 14.78
C ALA A 261 30.02 18.57 16.20
N PRO A 262 30.91 19.23 16.96
CA PRO A 262 31.43 18.70 18.21
C PRO A 262 30.25 18.16 19.03
N SER A 263 30.37 16.89 19.36
CA SER A 263 29.29 16.09 19.91
C SER A 263 28.77 16.76 21.18
N ASP A 264 27.56 17.29 21.14
CA ASP A 264 26.74 17.33 22.35
C ASP A 264 26.39 15.87 22.64
N LYS A 265 27.31 15.21 23.33
CA LYS A 265 27.02 13.92 23.97
C LYS A 265 25.80 14.18 24.83
N LEU A 266 24.65 13.64 24.44
CA LEU A 266 23.51 13.54 25.34
C LEU A 266 23.96 12.65 26.49
N VAL A 267 24.35 13.27 27.59
CA VAL A 267 24.74 12.56 28.82
C VAL A 267 23.45 11.97 29.36
N LEU A 268 23.27 10.66 29.19
CA LEU A 268 22.18 9.94 29.83
C LEU A 268 22.40 10.01 31.35
N PRO A 269 21.45 10.54 32.13
CA PRO A 269 21.55 10.53 33.58
C PRO A 269 21.68 9.08 34.08
N GLU A 270 22.45 8.82 35.14
CA GLU A 270 22.55 7.46 35.69
C GLU A 270 21.24 7.00 36.38
N ASP A 271 20.32 7.93 36.68
CA ASP A 271 19.02 7.62 37.28
C ASP A 271 17.97 7.19 36.23
N PRO A 272 17.43 5.95 36.32
CA PRO A 272 16.41 5.43 35.42
C PRO A 272 15.15 6.29 35.31
N LYS A 273 14.75 6.99 36.39
CA LYS A 273 13.55 7.87 36.35
C LYS A 273 13.80 9.13 35.53
N ALA A 274 15.01 9.69 35.61
CA ALA A 274 15.40 10.86 34.84
C ALA A 274 15.52 10.51 33.34
N ILE A 275 16.03 9.32 33.00
CA ILE A 275 16.05 8.81 31.62
C ILE A 275 14.62 8.68 31.08
N ALA A 276 13.71 8.07 31.84
CA ALA A 276 12.32 7.88 31.39
C ALA A 276 11.62 9.23 31.13
N LYS A 277 11.85 10.23 31.99
CA LYS A 277 11.30 11.56 31.82
C LYS A 277 11.83 12.26 30.57
N LEU A 278 13.15 12.21 30.35
CA LEU A 278 13.79 12.78 29.16
C LEU A 278 13.25 12.13 27.87
N LEU A 279 13.09 10.80 27.87
CA LEU A 279 12.54 10.10 26.71
C LEU A 279 11.08 10.50 26.43
N ILE A 280 10.25 10.66 27.46
CA ILE A 280 8.84 11.08 27.31
C ILE A 280 8.72 12.51 26.79
N GLU A 281 9.60 13.41 27.23
CA GLU A 281 9.60 14.81 26.79
C GLU A 281 10.15 14.99 25.37
N THR A 282 11.01 14.08 24.91
CA THR A 282 11.69 14.20 23.61
C THR A 282 11.06 13.36 22.49
N LEU A 283 10.37 12.26 22.83
CA LEU A 283 9.84 11.29 21.86
C LEU A 283 8.32 11.16 21.95
N ASP A 284 7.67 11.10 20.79
CA ASP A 284 6.24 10.81 20.73
C ASP A 284 5.92 9.37 21.20
N ARG A 285 4.65 9.15 21.57
CA ARG A 285 4.17 7.89 22.14
C ARG A 285 4.43 6.68 21.22
N LYS A 286 4.38 6.85 19.90
CA LYS A 286 4.59 5.76 18.94
C LYS A 286 6.06 5.34 18.92
N LYS A 287 6.98 6.32 18.91
CA LYS A 287 8.43 6.08 18.99
C LYS A 287 8.87 5.49 20.33
N LEU A 288 8.26 5.92 21.44
CA LEU A 288 8.52 5.35 22.76
C LEU A 288 8.16 3.86 22.84
N VAL A 289 6.99 3.49 22.30
CA VAL A 289 6.55 2.09 22.28
C VAL A 289 7.47 1.23 21.42
N GLN A 290 7.90 1.73 20.26
CA GLN A 290 8.86 1.04 19.41
C GLN A 290 10.22 0.86 20.10
N LEU A 291 10.73 1.92 20.76
CA LEU A 291 11.99 1.85 21.51
C LEU A 291 11.92 0.82 22.65
N ALA A 292 10.82 0.81 23.42
CA ALA A 292 10.60 -0.17 24.48
C ALA A 292 10.54 -1.60 23.92
N GLN A 293 9.85 -1.82 22.80
CA GLN A 293 9.79 -3.13 22.14
C GLN A 293 11.16 -3.60 21.65
N PHE A 294 11.96 -2.69 21.09
CA PHE A 294 13.33 -2.99 20.66
C PHE A 294 14.23 -3.35 21.84
N LEU A 295 14.20 -2.57 22.92
CA LEU A 295 15.00 -2.85 24.12
C LEU A 295 14.62 -4.18 24.77
N VAL A 296 13.33 -4.50 24.85
CA VAL A 296 12.87 -5.80 25.38
C VAL A 296 13.33 -6.95 24.49
N ARG A 297 13.30 -6.81 23.16
CA ARG A 297 13.81 -7.84 22.24
C ARG A 297 15.32 -8.00 22.36
N TYR A 298 16.06 -6.90 22.50
CA TYR A 298 17.52 -6.92 22.61
C TYR A 298 17.98 -7.58 23.92
N LEU A 299 17.35 -7.23 25.04
CA LEU A 299 17.66 -7.81 26.35
C LEU A 299 17.23 -9.28 26.49
N LYS A 300 16.25 -9.75 25.71
CA LYS A 300 15.84 -11.17 25.66
C LYS A 300 16.68 -12.01 24.67
N GLY A 301 17.50 -11.35 23.84
CA GLY A 301 18.35 -11.98 22.83
C GLY A 301 19.84 -11.99 23.20
N SER A 302 20.20 -11.69 24.44
CA SER A 302 21.56 -11.81 25.02
C SER A 302 21.53 -12.74 26.24
#